data_AF-A0ABD6XG78-F1
#
_entry.id   AF-A0ABD6XG78-F1
#
_cell.length_a   1.000
_cell.length_b   1.000
_cell.length_c   1.000
_cell.angle_alpha   90.00
_cell.angle_beta   90.00
_cell.angle_gamma   90.00
#
_symmetry.space_group_name_H-M   'P 1'
#
loop_
_entity.id
_entity.type
_entity.pdbx_description
1 polymer ?
#
loop_
_entity_poly.entity_id
_entity_poly.type
_entity_poly.pdbx_seq_one_letter_code
_entity_poly.pdbx_strand_id
1 'polypeptide(L)'
;MSTITLLTIILFILMWIVGGKRGLASFSSVALNFILLFLTVIFISIGIPALWTTIFAGIAILAVTIYMGNSDEKTTNIAFEATLISLAIVVVVMVPFIKLVGIQGFSPEQSEEIEAFNLLIGVNFESIVISTMILSTLGAIAEAAIAIASGLDEIIEQQPDITLPALYTSGRNIGLQIMGMTFNTLFFGMFGGDLALFILLYKLDATFGYYLNSKIFVAESMEVLFSSISIILVIWITTYMMGKKVRRT
;
A
#
# COMPACT_ATOMS: atom_id res chain seq x y z
N MET A 1 31.21 -1.54 9.87
CA MET A 1 29.92 -1.19 9.25
C MET A 1 28.94 -2.29 9.60
N SER A 2 27.71 -1.98 10.00
CA SER A 2 26.71 -3.05 10.19
C SER A 2 26.36 -3.64 8.83
N THR A 3 25.96 -4.91 8.79
CA THR A 3 25.53 -5.59 7.55
C THR A 3 24.41 -4.83 6.85
N ILE A 4 23.53 -4.18 7.63
CA ILE A 4 22.46 -3.32 7.12
C ILE A 4 23.05 -2.15 6.34
N THR A 5 24.02 -1.42 6.90
CA THR A 5 24.67 -0.29 6.20
C THR A 5 25.33 -0.75 4.91
N LEU A 6 25.94 -1.95 4.88
CA LEU A 6 26.53 -2.50 3.68
C LEU A 6 25.47 -2.76 2.59
N LEU A 7 24.37 -3.42 2.95
CA LEU A 7 23.27 -3.69 2.01
C LEU A 7 22.62 -2.40 1.49
N THR A 8 22.44 -1.39 2.35
CA THR A 8 21.92 -0.08 1.95
C THR A 8 22.84 0.60 0.94
N ILE A 9 24.15 0.53 1.13
CA ILE A 9 25.13 1.09 0.17
C ILE A 9 25.11 0.33 -1.15
N ILE A 10 25.03 -1.00 -1.11
CA ILE A 10 24.93 -1.83 -2.31
C ILE A 10 23.66 -1.46 -3.09
N LEU A 11 22.51 -1.37 -2.42
CA LEU A 11 21.25 -0.97 -3.03
C LEU A 11 21.35 0.42 -3.66
N PHE A 12 21.91 1.39 -2.94
CA PHE A 12 22.11 2.76 -3.44
C PHE A 12 22.97 2.78 -4.70
N ILE A 13 24.11 2.07 -4.71
CA ILE A 13 25.01 1.99 -5.87
C ILE A 13 24.30 1.34 -7.05
N LEU A 14 23.56 0.24 -6.84
CA LEU A 14 22.82 -0.44 -7.91
C LEU A 14 21.73 0.45 -8.50
N MET A 15 20.94 1.12 -7.66
CA MET A 15 19.91 2.06 -8.12
C MET A 15 20.52 3.22 -8.89
N TRP A 16 21.67 3.75 -8.46
CA TRP A 16 22.36 4.80 -9.19
C TRP A 16 22.90 4.30 -10.53
N ILE A 17 23.57 3.14 -10.58
CA ILE A 17 24.13 2.61 -11.83
C ILE A 17 23.03 2.32 -12.86
N VAL A 18 21.92 1.68 -12.45
CA VAL A 18 20.85 1.27 -13.36
C VAL A 18 19.88 2.41 -13.67
N GLY A 19 19.48 3.17 -12.65
CA GLY A 19 18.44 4.21 -12.77
C GLY A 19 18.99 5.63 -12.97
N GLY A 20 20.30 5.86 -12.86
CA GLY A 20 20.90 7.18 -12.96
C GLY A 20 20.28 8.20 -11.99
N LYS A 21 19.85 9.35 -12.53
CA LYS A 21 19.14 10.39 -11.75
C LYS A 21 17.78 9.92 -11.22
N ARG A 22 17.09 9.04 -11.94
CA ARG A 22 15.80 8.47 -11.51
C ARG A 22 15.99 7.48 -10.36
N GLY A 23 17.06 6.69 -10.40
CA GLY A 23 17.45 5.80 -9.29
C GLY A 23 17.74 6.58 -7.99
N LEU A 24 18.46 7.70 -8.09
CA LEU A 24 18.69 8.60 -6.95
C LEU A 24 17.39 9.19 -6.39
N ALA A 25 16.48 9.64 -7.27
CA ALA A 25 15.18 10.17 -6.85
C ALA A 25 14.34 9.09 -6.15
N SER A 26 14.30 7.87 -6.71
CA SER A 26 13.58 6.74 -6.11
C SER A 26 14.14 6.35 -4.74
N PHE A 27 15.48 6.27 -4.60
CA PHE A 27 16.10 6.01 -3.30
C PHE A 27 15.79 7.11 -2.26
N SER A 28 15.81 8.37 -2.70
CA SER A 28 15.47 9.52 -1.85
C SER A 28 14.00 9.50 -1.43
N SER A 29 13.10 9.08 -2.32
CA SER A 29 11.67 8.89 -2.03
C SER A 29 11.46 7.86 -0.92
N VAL A 30 12.16 6.72 -0.96
CA VAL A 30 12.11 5.70 0.11
C VAL A 30 12.60 6.28 1.45
N ALA A 31 13.70 7.02 1.45
CA ALA A 31 14.22 7.65 2.67
C ALA A 31 13.24 8.68 3.27
N LEU A 32 12.59 9.49 2.42
CA LEU A 32 11.57 10.45 2.85
C LEU A 32 10.32 9.76 3.38
N ASN A 33 9.84 8.71 2.70
CA ASN A 33 8.72 7.91 3.17
C ASN A 33 9.01 7.26 4.52
N PHE A 34 10.24 6.78 4.74
CA PHE A 34 10.66 6.27 6.05
C PHE A 34 10.58 7.34 7.15
N ILE A 35 11.02 8.57 6.86
CA ILE A 35 10.90 9.71 7.79
C ILE A 35 9.43 10.03 8.07
N LEU A 36 8.57 10.06 7.04
CA LEU A 36 7.14 10.32 7.20
C LEU A 36 6.45 9.24 8.05
N LEU A 37 6.78 7.97 7.83
CA LEU A 37 6.29 6.86 8.65
C LEU A 37 6.73 7.00 10.11
N PHE A 38 8.00 7.34 10.36
CA PHE A 38 8.49 7.54 11.73
C PHE A 38 7.83 8.73 12.42
N LEU A 39 7.62 9.85 11.71
CA LEU A 39 6.86 11.00 12.21
C LEU A 39 5.40 10.63 12.54
N THR A 40 4.78 9.77 11.72
CA THR A 40 3.43 9.25 11.99
C THR A 40 3.38 8.54 13.32
N VAL A 41 4.34 7.65 13.60
CA VAL A 41 4.46 6.95 14.89
C VAL A 41 4.65 7.93 16.05
N ILE A 42 5.51 8.94 15.91
CA ILE A 42 5.72 9.96 16.94
C ILE A 42 4.41 10.73 17.23
N PHE A 43 3.72 11.21 16.20
CA PHE A 43 2.48 11.99 16.35
C PHE A 43 1.36 11.17 17.02
N ILE A 44 1.24 9.89 16.68
CA ILE A 44 0.31 8.98 17.36
C ILE A 44 0.71 8.83 18.84
N SER A 45 2.00 8.67 19.11
CA SER A 45 2.52 8.45 20.46
C SER A 45 2.35 9.66 21.40
N ILE A 46 2.32 10.89 20.87
CA ILE A 46 2.03 12.11 21.66
C ILE A 46 0.53 12.38 21.82
N GLY A 47 -0.35 11.48 21.36
CA GLY A 47 -1.78 11.53 21.57
C GLY A 47 -2.60 12.17 20.45
N ILE A 48 -2.01 12.45 19.28
CA ILE A 48 -2.78 12.89 18.11
C ILE A 48 -3.61 11.70 17.59
N PRO A 49 -4.90 11.87 17.25
CA PRO A 49 -5.75 10.76 16.80
C PRO A 49 -5.15 9.99 15.62
N ALA A 50 -4.96 8.68 15.79
CA ALA A 50 -4.22 7.85 14.84
C ALA A 50 -4.80 7.89 13.42
N LEU A 51 -6.12 7.80 13.27
CA LEU A 51 -6.78 7.82 11.97
C LEU A 51 -6.44 9.09 11.16
N TRP A 52 -6.51 10.26 11.79
CA TRP A 52 -6.25 11.53 11.11
C TRP A 52 -4.77 11.67 10.76
N THR A 53 -3.87 11.36 11.70
CA THR A 53 -2.42 11.37 11.47
C THR A 53 -2.06 10.51 10.27
N THR A 54 -2.62 9.29 10.21
CA THR A 54 -2.35 8.33 9.14
C THR A 54 -2.91 8.78 7.80
N ILE A 55 -4.10 9.39 7.74
CA ILE A 55 -4.64 9.93 6.48
C ILE A 55 -3.73 11.04 5.93
N PHE A 56 -3.31 11.99 6.78
CA PHE A 56 -2.41 13.07 6.35
C PHE A 56 -1.04 12.54 5.93
N ALA A 57 -0.46 11.62 6.70
CA ALA A 57 0.80 10.97 6.35
C ALA A 57 0.66 10.17 5.05
N GLY A 58 -0.45 9.47 4.85
CA GLY A 58 -0.71 8.69 3.65
C GLY A 58 -0.78 9.55 2.39
N ILE A 59 -1.45 10.71 2.46
CA ILE A 59 -1.45 11.70 1.37
C ILE A 59 -0.02 12.18 1.06
N ALA A 60 0.77 12.48 2.09
CA ALA A 60 2.16 12.91 1.91
C ALA A 60 3.04 11.80 1.30
N ILE A 61 2.89 10.55 1.76
CA ILE A 61 3.60 9.38 1.23
C ILE A 61 3.22 9.14 -0.22
N LEU A 62 1.93 9.22 -0.56
CA LEU A 62 1.46 9.11 -1.96
C LEU A 62 2.07 10.21 -2.83
N ALA A 63 2.09 11.46 -2.36
CA ALA A 63 2.69 12.57 -3.08
C ALA A 63 4.20 12.33 -3.33
N VAL A 64 4.95 11.99 -2.28
CA VAL A 64 6.38 11.70 -2.38
C VAL A 64 6.66 10.53 -3.32
N THR A 65 5.86 9.46 -3.23
CA THR A 65 6.03 8.26 -4.05
C THR A 65 5.73 8.53 -5.52
N ILE A 66 4.62 9.22 -5.81
CA ILE A 66 4.15 9.43 -7.18
C ILE A 66 4.96 10.51 -7.90
N TYR A 67 5.19 11.67 -7.27
CA TYR A 67 5.90 12.78 -7.90
C TYR A 67 7.41 12.58 -8.02
N MET A 68 8.05 11.81 -7.13
CA MET A 68 9.48 11.48 -7.27
C MET A 68 9.71 10.22 -8.10
N GLY A 69 8.70 9.35 -8.23
CA GLY A 69 8.78 8.10 -8.97
C GLY A 69 8.57 8.26 -10.48
N ASN A 70 7.83 9.28 -10.92
CA ASN A 70 7.48 9.47 -12.33
C ASN A 70 7.96 10.83 -12.88
N SER A 71 8.25 10.90 -14.18
CA SER A 71 8.79 12.11 -14.82
C SER A 71 7.80 12.89 -15.68
N ASP A 72 6.69 12.27 -16.10
CA ASP A 72 5.65 13.00 -16.84
C ASP A 72 4.62 13.59 -15.86
N GLU A 73 4.58 14.92 -15.81
CA GLU A 73 3.71 15.67 -14.91
C GLU A 73 2.22 15.38 -15.16
N LYS A 74 1.82 15.14 -16.41
CA LYS A 74 0.39 14.94 -16.75
C LYS A 74 -0.11 13.60 -16.24
N THR A 75 0.61 12.51 -16.48
CA THR A 75 0.28 11.18 -15.93
C THR A 75 0.39 11.16 -14.41
N THR A 76 1.39 11.82 -13.84
CA THR A 76 1.61 11.91 -12.40
C THR A 76 0.43 12.57 -11.68
N ASN A 77 -0.11 13.67 -12.21
CA ASN A 77 -1.27 14.35 -11.63
C ASN A 77 -2.53 13.48 -11.67
N ILE A 78 -2.77 12.77 -12.78
CA ILE A 78 -3.92 11.86 -12.91
C ILE A 78 -3.78 10.69 -11.93
N ALA A 79 -2.59 10.08 -11.84
CA ALA A 79 -2.33 8.99 -10.90
C ALA A 79 -2.54 9.46 -9.45
N PHE A 80 -2.00 10.63 -9.08
CA PHE A 80 -2.15 11.17 -7.74
C PHE A 80 -3.62 11.42 -7.37
N GLU A 81 -4.38 12.11 -8.21
CA GLU A 81 -5.81 12.34 -7.97
C GLU A 81 -6.60 11.02 -7.87
N ALA A 82 -6.30 10.05 -8.74
CA ALA A 82 -6.92 8.72 -8.67
C ALA A 82 -6.61 7.98 -7.35
N THR A 83 -5.37 8.07 -6.86
CA THR A 83 -4.98 7.46 -5.57
C THR A 83 -5.70 8.11 -4.40
N LEU A 84 -5.90 9.44 -4.40
CA LEU A 84 -6.64 10.14 -3.35
C LEU A 84 -8.12 9.71 -3.31
N ILE A 85 -8.76 9.57 -4.48
CA ILE A 85 -10.15 9.11 -4.57
C ILE A 85 -10.25 7.66 -4.09
N SER A 86 -9.34 6.78 -4.53
CA SER A 86 -9.31 5.38 -4.10
C SER A 86 -9.11 5.26 -2.59
N LEU A 87 -8.13 5.99 -2.03
CA LEU A 87 -7.86 6.03 -0.60
C LEU A 87 -9.09 6.48 0.19
N ALA A 88 -9.76 7.54 -0.23
CA ALA A 88 -10.96 8.02 0.45
C ALA A 88 -12.08 6.96 0.49
N ILE A 89 -12.33 6.29 -0.63
CA ILE A 89 -13.33 5.22 -0.72
C ILE A 89 -12.95 4.04 0.19
N VAL A 90 -11.69 3.61 0.15
CA VAL A 90 -11.20 2.48 0.93
C VAL A 90 -11.27 2.76 2.42
N VAL A 91 -10.90 3.97 2.86
CA VAL A 91 -11.03 4.36 4.29
C VAL A 91 -12.49 4.31 4.73
N VAL A 92 -13.42 4.84 3.93
CA VAL A 92 -14.86 4.83 4.26
C VAL A 92 -15.40 3.40 4.35
N VAL A 93 -14.93 2.50 3.48
CA VAL A 93 -15.34 1.08 3.48
C VAL A 93 -14.67 0.31 4.62
N MET A 94 -13.40 0.57 4.92
CA MET A 94 -12.61 -0.19 5.89
C MET A 94 -13.12 0.00 7.33
N VAL A 95 -13.41 1.24 7.73
CA VAL A 95 -13.81 1.58 9.12
C VAL A 95 -14.99 0.73 9.64
N PRO A 96 -16.14 0.60 8.94
CA PRO A 96 -17.26 -0.21 9.43
C PRO A 96 -16.92 -1.71 9.47
N PHE A 97 -16.16 -2.22 8.50
CA PHE A 97 -15.80 -3.63 8.45
C PHE A 97 -14.86 -4.03 9.60
N ILE A 98 -13.89 -3.19 9.95
CA ILE A 98 -13.01 -3.46 11.10
C ILE A 98 -13.80 -3.52 12.41
N LYS A 99 -14.79 -2.63 12.57
CA LYS A 99 -15.72 -2.68 13.71
C LYS A 99 -16.55 -3.95 13.76
N LEU A 100 -17.00 -4.45 12.60
CA LEU A 100 -17.79 -5.68 12.51
C LEU A 100 -16.98 -6.93 12.87
N VAL A 101 -15.71 -6.98 12.46
CA VAL A 101 -14.83 -8.12 12.75
C VAL A 101 -14.28 -8.04 14.19
N GLY A 102 -14.20 -6.86 14.79
CA GLY A 102 -13.81 -6.69 16.19
C GLY A 102 -12.34 -6.99 16.46
N ILE A 103 -11.47 -6.80 15.45
CA ILE A 103 -10.03 -6.99 15.59
C ILE A 103 -9.46 -5.80 16.36
N GLN A 104 -9.05 -6.06 17.60
CA GLN A 104 -8.44 -5.06 18.47
C GLN A 104 -7.40 -5.70 19.40
N GLY A 105 -6.43 -4.85 19.78
CA GLY A 105 -5.34 -5.22 20.66
C GLY A 105 -4.32 -6.13 20.00
N PHE A 106 -3.40 -6.63 20.82
CA PHE A 106 -2.47 -7.68 20.42
C PHE A 106 -3.18 -9.04 20.37
N SER A 107 -2.71 -9.91 19.51
CA SER A 107 -3.12 -11.32 19.55
C SER A 107 -2.46 -12.04 20.74
N PRO A 108 -2.98 -13.19 21.19
CA PRO A 108 -2.31 -14.01 22.21
C PRO A 108 -0.85 -14.32 21.84
N GLU A 109 -0.60 -14.60 20.56
CA GLU A 109 0.72 -14.95 20.04
C GLU A 109 1.70 -13.77 20.05
N GLN A 110 1.21 -12.53 19.93
CA GLN A 110 2.04 -11.32 20.09
C GLN A 110 2.20 -10.91 21.55
N SER A 111 1.22 -11.23 22.40
CA SER A 111 1.16 -10.75 23.79
C SER A 111 2.25 -11.37 24.66
N GLU A 112 2.64 -12.62 24.39
CA GLU A 112 3.68 -13.32 25.16
C GLU A 112 5.04 -12.61 25.09
N GLU A 113 5.39 -12.00 23.94
CA GLU A 113 6.65 -11.27 23.77
C GLU A 113 6.67 -9.91 24.48
N ILE A 114 5.49 -9.33 24.74
CA ILE A 114 5.35 -7.96 25.26
C ILE A 114 4.75 -7.88 26.65
N GLU A 115 4.44 -9.00 27.29
CA GLU A 115 3.89 -9.09 28.65
C GLU A 115 4.75 -8.36 29.70
N ALA A 116 6.06 -8.24 29.46
CA ALA A 116 6.99 -7.51 30.33
C ALA A 116 6.89 -5.97 30.22
N PHE A 117 6.17 -5.44 29.24
CA PHE A 117 6.03 -4.00 29.00
C PHE A 117 4.69 -3.44 29.50
N ASN A 118 4.64 -2.10 29.67
CA ASN A 118 3.38 -1.43 29.96
C ASN A 118 2.49 -1.40 28.70
N LEU A 119 1.44 -2.23 28.70
CA LEU A 119 0.47 -2.32 27.61
C LEU A 119 -0.48 -1.11 27.51
N LEU A 120 -0.40 -0.17 28.47
CA LEU A 120 -1.21 1.04 28.51
C LEU A 120 -0.60 2.10 27.58
N ILE A 121 -0.76 1.87 26.28
CA ILE A 121 -0.24 2.73 25.21
C ILE A 121 -1.00 4.06 25.05
N GLY A 122 -2.15 4.24 25.72
CA GLY A 122 -2.93 5.48 25.67
C GLY A 122 -3.60 5.78 24.32
N VAL A 123 -3.55 4.83 23.37
CA VAL A 123 -4.11 4.96 22.03
C VAL A 123 -5.14 3.86 21.79
N ASN A 124 -6.22 4.21 21.09
CA ASN A 124 -7.25 3.25 20.71
C ASN A 124 -6.72 2.25 19.67
N PHE A 125 -6.69 0.96 20.02
CA PHE A 125 -6.17 -0.10 19.16
C PHE A 125 -6.93 -0.27 17.84
N GLU A 126 -8.26 -0.10 17.83
CA GLU A 126 -9.04 -0.16 16.59
C GLU A 126 -8.55 0.90 15.59
N SER A 127 -8.24 2.10 16.08
CA SER A 127 -7.68 3.19 15.26
C SER A 127 -6.26 2.89 14.77
N ILE A 128 -5.46 2.12 15.53
CA ILE A 128 -4.14 1.64 15.10
C ILE A 128 -4.30 0.61 14.00
N VAL A 129 -5.18 -0.38 14.16
CA VAL A 129 -5.44 -1.42 13.14
C VAL A 129 -5.92 -0.80 11.83
N ILE A 130 -6.83 0.17 11.89
CA ILE A 130 -7.26 0.91 10.69
C ILE A 130 -6.07 1.68 10.09
N SER A 131 -5.23 2.30 10.93
CA SER A 131 -4.06 3.03 10.46
C SER A 131 -3.03 2.15 9.77
N THR A 132 -2.70 0.98 10.33
CA THR A 132 -1.74 0.04 9.74
C THR A 132 -2.23 -0.44 8.38
N MET A 133 -3.51 -0.79 8.27
CA MET A 133 -4.08 -1.23 7.00
C MET A 133 -4.20 -0.09 5.97
N ILE A 134 -4.41 1.16 6.39
CA ILE A 134 -4.30 2.30 5.46
C ILE A 134 -2.88 2.37 4.91
N LEU A 135 -1.87 2.37 5.78
CA LEU A 135 -0.46 2.51 5.38
C LEU A 135 -0.01 1.40 4.43
N SER A 136 -0.45 0.16 4.64
CA SER A 136 -0.10 -0.95 3.76
C SER A 136 -0.72 -0.86 2.37
N THR A 137 -1.93 -0.29 2.26
CA THR A 137 -2.58 -0.11 0.95
C THR A 137 -1.88 0.94 0.06
N LEU A 138 -1.18 1.91 0.66
CA LEU A 138 -0.63 3.08 -0.06
C LEU A 138 0.32 2.70 -1.20
N GLY A 139 1.24 1.77 -0.93
CA GLY A 139 2.24 1.34 -1.90
C GLY A 139 1.59 0.70 -3.12
N ALA A 140 0.65 -0.22 -2.88
CA ALA A 140 -0.07 -0.92 -3.94
C ALA A 140 -0.95 0.02 -4.79
N ILE A 141 -1.63 0.98 -4.15
CA ILE A 141 -2.46 1.97 -4.85
C ILE A 141 -1.59 2.87 -5.73
N ALA A 142 -0.44 3.35 -5.21
CA ALA A 142 0.49 4.20 -5.96
C ALA A 142 1.09 3.48 -7.16
N GLU A 143 1.58 2.25 -6.97
CA GLU A 143 2.16 1.44 -8.04
C GLU A 143 1.15 1.18 -9.16
N ALA A 144 -0.07 0.73 -8.81
CA ALA A 144 -1.11 0.45 -9.79
C ALA A 144 -1.56 1.70 -10.55
N ALA A 145 -1.69 2.85 -9.87
CA ALA A 145 -2.07 4.11 -10.50
C ALA A 145 -1.03 4.59 -11.51
N ILE A 146 0.26 4.58 -11.14
CA ILE A 146 1.35 4.97 -12.04
C ILE A 146 1.43 4.03 -13.23
N ALA A 147 1.39 2.71 -12.99
CA ALA A 147 1.50 1.72 -14.06
C ALA A 147 0.37 1.85 -15.10
N ILE A 148 -0.88 2.06 -14.64
CA ILE A 148 -2.01 2.29 -15.55
C ILE A 148 -1.89 3.64 -16.26
N ALA A 149 -1.59 4.71 -15.53
CA ALA A 149 -1.50 6.05 -16.11
C ALA A 149 -0.42 6.08 -17.20
N SER A 150 0.80 5.63 -16.91
CA SER A 150 1.90 5.61 -17.86
C SER A 150 1.65 4.65 -19.03
N GLY A 151 1.13 3.45 -18.77
CA GLY A 151 0.85 2.48 -19.83
C GLY A 151 -0.24 2.95 -20.80
N LEU A 152 -1.28 3.63 -20.29
CA LEU A 152 -2.30 4.22 -21.16
C LEU A 152 -1.79 5.46 -21.90
N ASP A 153 -0.92 6.25 -21.27
CA ASP A 153 -0.33 7.42 -21.92
C ASP A 153 0.56 7.02 -23.09
N GLU A 154 1.38 5.99 -22.95
CA GLU A 154 2.19 5.45 -24.04
C GLU A 154 1.32 4.97 -25.21
N ILE A 155 0.18 4.33 -24.94
CA ILE A 155 -0.77 3.94 -25.98
C ILE A 155 -1.38 5.17 -26.68
N ILE A 156 -1.72 6.22 -25.93
CA ILE A 156 -2.26 7.47 -26.49
C ILE A 156 -1.22 8.16 -27.37
N GLU A 157 0.05 8.19 -26.94
CA GLU A 157 1.15 8.77 -27.71
C GLU A 157 1.43 8.00 -29.01
N GLN A 158 1.38 6.66 -28.97
CA GLN A 158 1.59 5.81 -30.15
C GLN A 158 0.40 5.80 -31.10
N GLN A 159 -0.83 5.95 -30.59
CA GLN A 159 -2.05 5.94 -31.39
C GLN A 159 -2.95 7.15 -31.05
N PRO A 160 -2.67 8.33 -31.64
CA PRO A 160 -3.41 9.56 -31.34
C PRO A 160 -4.92 9.47 -31.67
N ASP A 161 -5.30 8.67 -32.67
CA ASP A 161 -6.68 8.45 -33.09
C ASP A 161 -7.41 7.36 -32.29
N ILE A 162 -6.86 6.95 -31.13
CA ILE A 162 -7.45 5.88 -30.32
C ILE A 162 -8.85 6.28 -29.84
N THR A 163 -9.81 5.39 -30.04
CA THR A 163 -11.18 5.58 -29.55
C THR A 163 -11.27 5.28 -28.05
N LEU A 164 -12.17 5.98 -27.33
CA LEU A 164 -12.37 5.75 -25.89
C LEU A 164 -12.70 4.28 -25.53
N PRO A 165 -13.55 3.55 -26.29
CA PRO A 165 -13.81 2.14 -26.00
C PRO A 165 -12.54 1.28 -26.14
N ALA A 166 -11.69 1.57 -27.12
CA ALA A 166 -10.41 0.87 -27.28
C ALA A 166 -9.47 1.18 -26.11
N LEU A 167 -9.34 2.44 -25.70
CA LEU A 167 -8.53 2.85 -24.55
C LEU A 167 -8.98 2.17 -23.26
N TYR A 168 -10.29 2.12 -22.98
CA TYR A 168 -10.83 1.45 -21.80
C TYR A 168 -10.62 -0.07 -21.85
N THR A 169 -10.66 -0.67 -23.04
CA THR A 169 -10.33 -2.08 -23.21
C THR A 169 -8.86 -2.34 -22.89
N SER A 170 -7.96 -1.49 -23.37
CA SER A 170 -6.53 -1.55 -23.02
C SER A 170 -6.30 -1.38 -21.52
N GLY A 171 -6.93 -0.38 -20.90
CA GLY A 171 -6.82 -0.13 -19.45
C GLY A 171 -7.31 -1.32 -18.63
N ARG A 172 -8.41 -1.95 -19.05
CA ARG A 172 -8.90 -3.19 -18.43
C ARG A 172 -7.90 -4.34 -18.56
N ASN A 173 -7.30 -4.54 -19.74
CA ASN A 173 -6.36 -5.64 -19.98
C ASN A 173 -5.07 -5.47 -19.17
N ILE A 174 -4.52 -4.25 -19.11
CA ILE A 174 -3.35 -3.93 -18.29
C ILE A 174 -3.72 -4.09 -16.80
N GLY A 175 -4.88 -3.56 -16.41
CA GLY A 175 -5.39 -3.63 -15.04
C GLY A 175 -5.56 -5.05 -14.52
N LEU A 176 -6.09 -5.97 -15.33
CA LEU A 176 -6.23 -7.37 -14.94
C LEU A 176 -4.86 -8.04 -14.67
N GLN A 177 -3.82 -7.67 -15.42
CA GLN A 177 -2.47 -8.18 -15.21
C GLN A 177 -1.86 -7.62 -13.92
N ILE A 178 -1.98 -6.30 -13.69
CA ILE A 178 -1.49 -5.65 -12.47
C ILE A 178 -2.17 -6.25 -11.25
N MET A 179 -3.50 -6.37 -11.27
CA MET A 179 -4.28 -6.93 -10.16
C MET A 179 -3.80 -8.32 -9.76
N GLY A 180 -3.55 -9.21 -10.75
CA GLY A 180 -3.07 -10.57 -10.48
C GLY A 180 -1.66 -10.60 -9.89
N MET A 181 -0.74 -9.78 -10.42
CA MET A 181 0.63 -9.70 -9.88
C MET A 181 0.65 -9.11 -8.47
N THR A 182 -0.05 -8.00 -8.24
CA THR A 182 -0.04 -7.34 -6.94
C THR A 182 -0.72 -8.21 -5.87
N PHE A 183 -1.80 -8.92 -6.19
CA PHE A 183 -2.41 -9.87 -5.26
C PHE A 183 -1.41 -10.94 -4.81
N ASN A 184 -0.67 -11.54 -5.76
CA ASN A 184 0.34 -12.54 -5.42
C ASN A 184 1.46 -11.96 -4.55
N THR A 185 1.93 -10.74 -4.84
CA THR A 185 2.95 -10.07 -4.02
C THR A 185 2.47 -9.85 -2.58
N LEU A 186 1.25 -9.33 -2.40
CA LEU A 186 0.66 -9.12 -1.07
C LEU A 186 0.46 -10.45 -0.33
N PHE A 187 -0.06 -11.46 -1.03
CA PHE A 187 -0.28 -12.78 -0.47
C PHE A 187 1.02 -13.45 -0.03
N PHE A 188 2.08 -13.36 -0.84
CA PHE A 188 3.41 -13.87 -0.48
C PHE A 188 4.05 -13.07 0.66
N GLY A 189 3.83 -11.76 0.72
CA GLY A 189 4.27 -10.92 1.83
C GLY A 189 3.66 -11.38 3.16
N MET A 190 2.33 -11.51 3.20
CA MET A 190 1.60 -12.05 4.34
C MET A 190 2.10 -13.46 4.71
N PHE A 191 2.05 -14.41 3.77
CA PHE A 191 2.41 -15.80 4.06
C PHE A 191 3.88 -15.96 4.46
N GLY A 192 4.78 -15.18 3.87
CA GLY A 192 6.20 -15.20 4.18
C GLY A 192 6.52 -14.58 5.54
N GLY A 193 5.82 -13.50 5.91
CA GLY A 193 5.95 -12.84 7.21
C GLY A 193 5.51 -13.74 8.37
N ASP A 194 4.42 -14.49 8.17
CA ASP A 194 3.83 -15.35 9.20
C ASP A 194 4.28 -16.82 9.13
N LEU A 195 5.28 -17.16 8.32
CA LEU A 195 5.69 -18.54 8.09
C LEU A 195 6.08 -19.26 9.41
N ALA A 196 6.80 -18.57 10.29
CA ALA A 196 7.21 -19.12 11.58
C ALA A 196 6.00 -19.39 12.50
N LEU A 197 4.99 -18.50 12.47
CA LEU A 197 3.76 -18.65 13.21
C LEU A 197 2.97 -19.87 12.72
N PHE A 198 2.87 -20.07 11.40
CA PHE A 198 2.22 -21.25 10.83
C PHE A 198 2.91 -22.56 11.25
N ILE A 199 4.24 -22.58 11.28
CA ILE A 199 5.01 -23.75 11.75
C ILE A 199 4.78 -23.99 13.24
N LEU A 200 4.82 -22.94 14.07
CA LEU A 200 4.62 -23.03 15.52
C LEU A 200 3.24 -23.61 15.84
N LEU A 201 2.19 -23.05 15.26
CA LEU A 201 0.83 -23.51 15.47
C LEU A 201 0.62 -24.95 14.97
N TYR A 202 1.27 -25.33 13.86
CA TYR A 202 1.29 -26.73 13.40
C TYR A 202 1.94 -27.67 14.41
N LYS A 203 3.04 -27.24 15.04
CA LYS A 203 3.75 -28.02 16.08
C LYS A 203 2.97 -28.11 17.40
N LEU A 204 2.05 -27.18 17.65
CA LEU A 204 1.16 -27.19 18.81
C LEU A 204 -0.13 -28.00 18.58
N ASP A 205 -0.21 -28.75 17.47
CA ASP A 205 -1.40 -29.51 17.07
C ASP A 205 -2.68 -28.65 17.04
N ALA A 206 -2.55 -27.34 16.74
CA ALA A 206 -3.70 -26.46 16.62
C ALA A 206 -4.58 -26.91 15.45
N THR A 207 -5.90 -26.81 15.62
CA THR A 207 -6.87 -27.18 14.56
C THR A 207 -6.85 -26.16 13.44
N PHE A 208 -7.06 -26.59 12.18
CA PHE A 208 -7.11 -25.67 11.02
C PHE A 208 -8.08 -24.49 11.22
N GLY A 209 -9.21 -24.73 11.91
CA GLY A 209 -10.18 -23.69 12.26
C GLY A 209 -9.64 -22.63 13.24
N TYR A 210 -8.73 -23.01 14.15
CA TYR A 210 -8.06 -22.06 15.05
C TYR A 210 -7.23 -21.04 14.25
N TYR A 211 -6.43 -21.49 13.26
CA TYR A 211 -5.61 -20.59 12.44
C TYR A 211 -6.45 -19.57 11.70
N LEU A 212 -7.52 -20.03 11.02
CA LEU A 212 -8.38 -19.17 10.22
C LEU A 212 -9.12 -18.12 11.06
N ASN A 213 -9.28 -18.36 12.37
CA ASN A 213 -9.92 -17.44 13.30
C ASN A 213 -8.91 -16.74 14.23
N SER A 214 -7.60 -16.97 14.03
CA SER A 214 -6.58 -16.28 14.82
C SER A 214 -6.57 -14.80 14.46
N LYS A 215 -6.41 -13.93 15.46
CA LYS A 215 -6.47 -12.48 15.25
C LYS A 215 -5.42 -12.00 14.23
N ILE A 216 -4.22 -12.58 14.26
CA ILE A 216 -3.14 -12.27 13.30
C ILE A 216 -3.59 -12.59 11.88
N PHE A 217 -4.00 -13.84 11.63
CA PHE A 217 -4.37 -14.27 10.29
C PHE A 217 -5.55 -13.50 9.73
N VAL A 218 -6.56 -13.21 10.55
CA VAL A 218 -7.73 -12.43 10.11
C VAL A 218 -7.31 -10.99 9.79
N ALA A 219 -6.46 -10.36 10.61
CA ALA A 219 -5.98 -8.99 10.37
C ALA A 219 -5.19 -8.90 9.05
N GLU A 220 -4.23 -9.78 8.85
CA GLU A 220 -3.41 -9.84 7.64
C GLU A 220 -4.24 -10.18 6.39
N SER A 221 -5.19 -11.11 6.52
CA SER A 221 -6.13 -11.41 5.43
C SER A 221 -6.99 -10.21 5.06
N MET A 222 -7.49 -9.46 6.05
CA MET A 222 -8.23 -8.22 5.80
C MET A 222 -7.35 -7.17 5.11
N GLU A 223 -6.08 -7.05 5.50
CA GLU A 223 -5.11 -6.15 4.88
C GLU A 223 -4.92 -6.46 3.39
N VAL A 224 -4.70 -7.74 3.05
CA VAL A 224 -4.58 -8.20 1.65
C VAL A 224 -5.88 -7.93 0.88
N LEU A 225 -7.04 -8.19 1.48
CA LEU A 225 -8.34 -7.96 0.83
C LEU A 225 -8.62 -6.48 0.58
N PHE A 226 -8.42 -5.61 1.56
CA PHE A 226 -8.61 -4.16 1.38
C PHE A 226 -7.63 -3.58 0.37
N SER A 227 -6.36 -4.01 0.42
CA SER A 227 -5.37 -3.64 -0.58
C SER A 227 -5.81 -4.08 -1.98
N SER A 228 -6.33 -5.30 -2.13
CA SER A 228 -6.86 -5.79 -3.40
C SER A 228 -8.06 -4.98 -3.91
N ILE A 229 -9.00 -4.64 -3.04
CA ILE A 229 -10.15 -3.77 -3.37
C ILE A 229 -9.65 -2.40 -3.82
N SER A 230 -8.67 -1.83 -3.11
CA SER A 230 -8.09 -0.53 -3.44
C SER A 230 -7.40 -0.49 -4.80
N ILE A 231 -6.72 -1.58 -5.18
CA ILE A 231 -6.08 -1.75 -6.48
C ILE A 231 -7.14 -1.81 -7.59
N ILE A 232 -8.19 -2.60 -7.40
CA ILE A 232 -9.30 -2.68 -8.36
C ILE A 232 -9.87 -1.27 -8.59
N LEU A 233 -10.19 -0.56 -7.50
CA LEU A 233 -10.75 0.79 -7.58
C LEU A 233 -9.82 1.76 -8.30
N VAL A 234 -8.54 1.82 -7.92
CA VAL A 234 -7.60 2.79 -8.51
C VAL A 234 -7.35 2.53 -9.99
N ILE A 235 -7.33 1.27 -10.44
CA ILE A 235 -7.21 0.91 -11.86
C ILE A 235 -8.37 1.49 -12.66
N TRP A 236 -9.61 1.32 -12.18
CA TRP A 236 -10.80 1.82 -12.86
C TRP A 236 -10.86 3.35 -12.86
N ILE A 237 -10.55 3.98 -11.72
CA ILE A 237 -10.54 5.44 -11.58
C ILE A 237 -9.48 6.03 -12.51
N THR A 238 -8.25 5.52 -12.48
CA THR A 238 -7.14 6.00 -13.33
C THR A 238 -7.47 5.84 -14.82
N THR A 239 -7.98 4.66 -15.22
CA THR A 239 -8.39 4.41 -16.62
C THR A 239 -9.47 5.39 -17.08
N TYR A 240 -10.48 5.63 -16.24
CA TYR A 240 -11.55 6.58 -16.55
C TYR A 240 -11.03 8.02 -16.70
N MET A 241 -10.13 8.44 -15.81
CA MET A 241 -9.52 9.77 -15.85
C MET A 241 -8.62 9.96 -17.07
N MET A 242 -7.84 8.95 -17.45
CA MET A 242 -7.07 8.95 -18.71
C MET A 242 -7.98 9.10 -19.93
N GLY A 243 -9.14 8.44 -19.96
CA GLY A 243 -10.13 8.64 -21.03
C GLY A 243 -10.71 10.05 -21.08
N LYS A 244 -10.89 10.72 -19.93
CA LYS A 244 -11.30 12.15 -19.91
C LYS A 244 -10.24 13.07 -20.50
N LYS A 245 -8.95 12.75 -20.35
CA LYS A 245 -7.84 13.50 -20.97
C LYS A 245 -7.97 13.47 -22.50
N VAL A 246 -8.18 12.28 -23.09
CA VAL A 246 -8.35 12.11 -24.55
C VAL A 246 -9.56 12.89 -25.09
N ARG A 247 -10.69 12.93 -24.36
CA ARG A 247 -11.86 13.73 -24.78
C ARG A 247 -11.65 15.24 -24.85
N ARG A 248 -10.65 15.77 -24.14
CA ARG A 248 -10.38 17.21 -24.05
C ARG A 248 -9.32 17.68 -25.06
N THR A 249 -8.65 16.75 -25.73
CA THR A 249 -7.59 17.01 -26.70
C THR A 249 -8.20 16.93 -28.10
#